data_AF-A0A8S9WS01-F1
#
_entry.id   AF-A0A8S9WS01-F1
#
_cell.length_a   1.000
_cell.length_b   1.000
_cell.length_c   1.000
_cell.angle_alpha   90.00
_cell.angle_beta   90.00
_cell.angle_gamma   90.00
#
_symmetry.space_group_name_H-M   'P 1'
#
loop_
_entity.id
_entity.type
_entity.pdbx_description
1 polymer ?
#
loop_
_entity_poly.entity_id
_entity_poly.type
_entity_poly.pdbx_seq_one_letter_code
_entity_poly.pdbx_strand_id
1 'polypeptide(L)'
;MCCEGLVENLPQLEKCCFCARVETGSKILAWFGTVTAFIYTIFSIIGVVALVAAVSSSKTPAKPEDREAQITLAIFVGVIFIIFLSIVWVMALLLLIGLYKEDMGKVRIWLKVNMCLYVFALVGSIFNVGTLIFTGKEAVFVLVQIFSLMIQYLVAFYFLLVIKSHYVNKTQNIQSVRA
;
A
#
# COMPACT_ATOMS: atom_id res chain seq x y z
N MET A 1 10.73 14.21 -9.87
CA MET A 1 10.57 14.57 -11.30
C MET A 1 10.28 13.35 -12.18
N CYS A 2 10.84 12.15 -11.96
CA CYS A 2 10.51 10.95 -12.75
C CYS A 2 9.04 10.45 -12.66
N CYS A 3 8.31 10.77 -11.58
CA CYS A 3 6.92 10.33 -11.43
C CYS A 3 5.93 11.19 -12.24
N GLU A 4 6.28 12.40 -12.68
CA GLU A 4 5.32 13.29 -13.34
C GLU A 4 4.97 12.82 -14.76
N GLY A 5 5.97 12.40 -15.55
CA GLY A 5 5.74 11.86 -16.90
C GLY A 5 5.07 10.49 -16.92
N LEU A 6 5.23 9.69 -15.86
CA LEU A 6 4.56 8.40 -15.76
C LEU A 6 3.09 8.61 -15.41
N VAL A 7 2.76 9.56 -14.53
CA VAL A 7 1.36 9.92 -14.24
C VAL A 7 0.66 10.41 -15.50
N GLU A 8 1.26 11.23 -16.35
CA GLU A 8 0.58 11.77 -17.56
C GLU A 8 0.12 10.68 -18.54
N ASN A 9 0.94 9.65 -18.79
CA ASN A 9 0.71 8.66 -19.84
C ASN A 9 -0.27 7.51 -19.52
N LEU A 10 -0.87 7.48 -18.32
CA LEU A 10 -1.86 6.44 -17.98
C LEU A 10 -3.22 6.68 -18.69
N PRO A 11 -3.85 5.65 -19.30
CA PRO A 11 -5.12 5.78 -20.02
C PRO A 11 -6.26 6.21 -19.09
N GLN A 12 -7.12 7.12 -19.57
CA GLN A 12 -8.29 7.59 -18.82
C GLN A 12 -9.42 6.55 -18.88
N LEU A 13 -10.03 6.24 -17.73
CA LEU A 13 -11.22 5.39 -17.65
C LEU A 13 -12.47 6.24 -17.53
N GLU A 14 -13.37 6.16 -18.52
CA GLU A 14 -14.64 6.90 -18.53
C GLU A 14 -15.74 6.25 -17.66
N LYS A 15 -15.63 4.94 -17.37
CA LYS A 15 -16.59 4.17 -16.55
C LYS A 15 -15.82 3.26 -15.57
N CYS A 16 -16.24 3.22 -14.30
CA CYS A 16 -15.60 2.39 -13.27
C CYS A 16 -16.66 1.64 -12.47
N CYS A 17 -16.48 0.32 -12.27
CA CYS A 17 -17.41 -0.63 -11.63
C CYS A 17 -18.87 -0.53 -12.12
N PHE A 18 -19.35 -1.55 -12.86
CA PHE A 18 -20.80 -1.71 -13.11
C PHE A 18 -21.50 -0.47 -13.73
N CYS A 19 -20.86 0.21 -14.68
CA CYS A 19 -21.40 1.41 -15.36
C CYS A 19 -21.67 2.62 -14.44
N ALA A 20 -21.14 2.65 -13.22
CA ALA A 20 -21.27 3.81 -12.34
C ALA A 20 -20.36 4.97 -12.78
N ARG A 21 -20.82 6.20 -12.52
CA ARG A 21 -20.04 7.42 -12.74
C ARG A 21 -18.76 7.35 -11.90
N VAL A 22 -17.62 7.73 -12.48
CA VAL A 22 -16.26 7.64 -11.88
C VAL A 22 -16.17 8.30 -10.49
N GLU A 23 -17.03 9.28 -10.21
CA GLU A 23 -17.17 9.94 -8.91
C GLU A 23 -17.70 9.02 -7.79
N THR A 24 -18.67 8.15 -8.10
CA THR A 24 -19.17 7.18 -7.11
C THR A 24 -18.15 6.07 -6.91
N GLY A 25 -17.50 5.64 -7.99
CA GLY A 25 -16.42 4.64 -7.94
C GLY A 25 -15.24 5.07 -7.07
N SER A 26 -14.76 6.31 -7.21
CA SER A 26 -13.62 6.81 -6.41
C SER A 26 -13.93 6.89 -4.92
N LYS A 27 -15.16 7.27 -4.53
CA LYS A 27 -15.62 7.28 -3.13
C LYS A 27 -15.69 5.87 -2.54
N ILE A 28 -16.21 4.89 -3.29
CA ILE A 28 -16.26 3.48 -2.86
C ILE A 28 -14.83 2.93 -2.68
N LEU A 29 -13.93 3.22 -3.63
CA LEU A 29 -12.54 2.77 -3.55
C LEU A 29 -11.80 3.42 -2.37
N ALA A 30 -12.08 4.68 -2.03
CA ALA A 30 -11.48 5.32 -0.86
C ALA A 30 -11.91 4.65 0.46
N TRP A 31 -13.19 4.27 0.57
CA TRP A 31 -13.69 3.47 1.68
C TRP A 31 -13.07 2.08 1.71
N PHE A 32 -12.98 1.42 0.56
CA PHE A 32 -12.33 0.12 0.44
C PHE A 32 -10.85 0.17 0.86
N GLY A 33 -10.14 1.23 0.46
CA GLY A 33 -8.76 1.49 0.88
C GLY A 33 -8.64 1.70 2.40
N THR A 34 -9.59 2.41 3.01
CA THR A 34 -9.63 2.62 4.46
C THR A 34 -9.89 1.31 5.22
N VAL A 35 -10.86 0.51 4.76
CA VAL A 35 -11.16 -0.81 5.34
C VAL A 35 -9.95 -1.74 5.19
N THR A 36 -9.32 -1.74 4.03
CA THR A 36 -8.11 -2.54 3.78
C THR A 36 -6.96 -2.12 4.69
N ALA A 37 -6.74 -0.81 4.89
CA ALA A 37 -5.74 -0.31 5.82
C ALA A 37 -6.03 -0.73 7.26
N PHE A 38 -7.31 -0.73 7.68
CA PHE A 38 -7.72 -1.20 9.00
C PHE A 38 -7.44 -2.69 9.20
N ILE A 39 -7.86 -3.54 8.25
CA ILE A 39 -7.59 -4.98 8.28
C ILE A 39 -6.08 -5.26 8.29
N TYR A 40 -5.32 -4.57 7.43
CA TYR A 40 -3.87 -4.71 7.36
C TYR A 40 -3.19 -4.34 8.68
N THR A 41 -3.69 -3.31 9.36
CA THR A 41 -3.19 -2.90 10.68
C THR A 41 -3.43 -3.99 11.73
N ILE A 42 -4.59 -4.64 11.74
CA ILE A 42 -4.89 -5.74 12.66
C ILE A 42 -3.91 -6.90 12.43
N PHE A 43 -3.78 -7.37 11.19
CA PHE A 43 -2.85 -8.46 10.87
C PHE A 43 -1.40 -8.11 11.17
N SER A 44 -1.03 -6.84 10.96
CA SER A 44 0.29 -6.32 11.30
C SER A 44 0.57 -6.37 12.80
N ILE A 45 -0.38 -5.95 13.64
CA ILE A 45 -0.25 -6.02 15.10
C ILE A 45 -0.10 -7.48 15.55
N ILE A 46 -0.95 -8.38 15.01
CA ILE A 46 -0.85 -9.83 15.29
C ILE A 46 0.54 -10.35 14.90
N GLY A 47 1.06 -9.96 13.73
CA GLY A 47 2.39 -10.33 13.26
C GLY A 47 3.52 -9.85 14.17
N VAL A 48 3.46 -8.60 14.64
CA VAL A 48 4.45 -8.06 15.58
C VAL A 48 4.39 -8.79 16.93
N VAL A 49 3.19 -9.03 17.46
CA VAL A 49 3.00 -9.79 18.72
C VAL A 49 3.53 -11.22 18.57
N ALA A 50 3.21 -11.89 17.45
CA ALA A 50 3.71 -13.24 17.16
C ALA A 50 5.24 -13.27 17.03
N LEU A 51 5.84 -12.26 16.39
CA LEU A 51 7.29 -12.13 16.28
C LEU A 51 7.95 -11.97 17.66
N VAL A 52 7.44 -11.07 18.49
CA VAL A 52 7.95 -10.87 19.86
C VAL A 52 7.78 -12.13 20.71
N ALA A 53 6.64 -12.81 20.60
CA ALA A 53 6.39 -14.08 21.31
C ALA A 53 7.33 -15.20 20.85
N ALA A 54 7.61 -15.30 19.54
CA ALA A 54 8.53 -16.27 18.97
C ALA A 54 9.99 -16.01 19.42
N VAL A 55 10.42 -14.75 19.42
CA VAL A 55 11.75 -14.36 19.93
C VAL A 55 11.86 -14.65 21.43
N SER A 56 10.80 -14.37 22.20
CA SER A 56 10.76 -14.59 23.66
C SER A 56 10.71 -16.07 24.05
N SER A 57 10.10 -16.92 23.22
CA SER A 57 9.93 -18.36 23.46
C SER A 57 11.01 -19.21 22.80
N SER A 58 11.96 -18.60 22.09
CA SER A 58 13.05 -19.33 21.46
C SER A 58 13.88 -20.04 22.54
N LYS A 59 13.85 -21.37 22.54
CA LYS A 59 14.59 -22.22 23.50
C LYS A 59 16.11 -22.23 23.26
N THR A 60 16.60 -21.38 22.37
CA THR A 60 18.00 -21.36 21.97
C THR A 60 18.55 -19.94 22.08
N PRO A 61 19.25 -19.63 23.16
CA PRO A 61 20.37 -18.72 23.09
C PRO A 61 21.65 -19.57 23.02
N ALA A 62 22.34 -19.53 21.89
CA ALA A 62 23.79 -19.51 21.98
C ALA A 62 24.11 -18.17 22.68
N LYS A 63 24.30 -18.21 24.01
CA LYS A 63 24.63 -17.07 24.89
C LYS A 63 23.53 -16.02 25.18
N PRO A 64 23.52 -15.44 26.40
CA PRO A 64 22.55 -14.42 26.82
C PRO A 64 22.71 -13.06 26.09
N GLU A 65 23.91 -12.73 25.63
CA GLU A 65 24.21 -11.48 24.89
C GLU A 65 23.42 -11.37 23.57
N ASP A 66 23.24 -12.48 22.86
CA ASP A 66 22.54 -12.51 21.57
C ASP A 66 21.01 -12.41 21.73
N ARG A 67 20.46 -12.81 22.88
CA ARG A 67 19.03 -12.74 23.16
C ARG A 67 18.57 -11.29 23.38
N GLU A 68 19.32 -10.50 24.14
CA GLU A 68 19.00 -9.09 24.36
C GLU A 68 19.11 -8.27 23.07
N ALA A 69 20.11 -8.59 22.23
CA ALA A 69 20.27 -7.99 20.90
C ALA A 69 19.08 -8.32 19.99
N GLN A 70 18.59 -9.56 19.97
CA GLN A 70 17.43 -9.96 19.17
C GLN A 70 16.12 -9.31 19.64
N ILE A 71 15.90 -9.20 20.95
CA ILE A 71 14.73 -8.51 21.51
C ILE A 71 14.77 -7.03 21.15
N THR A 72 15.94 -6.39 21.28
CA THR A 72 16.12 -4.98 20.93
C THR A 72 15.87 -4.74 19.45
N LEU A 73 16.38 -5.61 18.57
CA LEU A 73 16.11 -5.55 17.13
C LEU A 73 14.62 -5.72 16.82
N ALA A 74 13.94 -6.68 17.45
CA ALA A 74 12.51 -6.92 17.24
C ALA A 74 11.66 -5.71 17.67
N ILE A 75 11.98 -5.08 18.80
CA ILE A 75 11.32 -3.84 19.25
C ILE A 75 11.58 -2.70 18.26
N PHE A 76 12.82 -2.52 17.82
CA PHE A 76 13.19 -1.47 16.87
C PHE A 76 12.43 -1.62 15.54
N VAL A 77 12.38 -2.84 14.99
CA VAL A 77 11.59 -3.16 13.78
C VAL A 77 10.11 -2.89 14.02
N GLY A 78 9.57 -3.28 15.18
CA GLY A 78 8.17 -3.04 15.55
C GLY A 78 7.82 -1.55 15.59
N VAL A 79 8.68 -0.71 16.17
CA VAL A 79 8.46 0.75 16.24
C VAL A 79 8.45 1.37 14.85
N ILE A 80 9.43 1.03 14.00
CA ILE A 80 9.47 1.51 12.61
C ILE A 80 8.20 1.09 11.87
N PHE A 81 7.73 -0.13 12.10
CA PHE A 81 6.53 -0.65 11.45
C PHE A 81 5.26 0.08 11.90
N ILE A 82 5.13 0.42 13.18
CA ILE A 82 4.02 1.24 13.70
C ILE A 82 4.00 2.63 13.07
N ILE A 83 5.18 3.27 12.96
CA ILE A 83 5.31 4.58 12.29
C ILE A 83 4.86 4.46 10.83
N PHE A 84 5.31 3.43 10.12
CA PHE A 84 4.89 3.18 8.75
C PHE A 84 3.36 3.00 8.63
N LEU A 85 2.74 2.20 9.50
CA LEU A 85 1.28 2.00 9.53
C LEU A 85 0.53 3.31 9.79
N SER A 86 1.04 4.16 10.68
CA SER A 86 0.42 5.45 10.96
C SER A 86 0.42 6.38 9.73
N ILE A 87 1.49 6.36 8.93
CA ILE A 87 1.56 7.10 7.66
C ILE A 87 0.54 6.57 6.66
N VAL A 88 0.38 5.24 6.54
CA VAL A 88 -0.61 4.61 5.66
C VAL A 88 -2.03 5.05 6.03
N TRP A 89 -2.35 5.12 7.32
CA TRP A 89 -3.63 5.63 7.82
C TRP A 89 -3.88 7.09 7.47
N VAL A 90 -2.88 7.94 7.70
CA VAL A 90 -2.96 9.36 7.33
C VAL A 90 -3.22 9.50 5.83
N MET A 91 -2.57 8.69 4.99
CA MET A 91 -2.80 8.69 3.55
C MET A 91 -4.21 8.23 3.18
N ALA A 92 -4.74 7.16 3.80
CA ALA A 92 -6.10 6.70 3.56
C ALA A 92 -7.14 7.79 3.89
N LEU A 93 -6.99 8.45 5.04
CA LEU A 93 -7.85 9.57 5.44
C LEU A 93 -7.68 10.79 4.52
N LEU A 94 -6.46 11.08 4.09
CA LEU A 94 -6.17 12.19 3.19
C LEU A 94 -6.86 12.02 1.84
N LEU A 95 -6.89 10.79 1.30
CA LEU A 95 -7.67 10.46 0.10
C LEU A 95 -9.16 10.65 0.33
N LEU A 96 -9.68 10.14 1.45
CA LEU A 96 -11.11 10.24 1.78
C LEU A 96 -11.54 11.71 1.89
N ILE A 97 -10.80 12.52 2.66
CA ILE A 97 -11.06 13.95 2.82
C ILE A 97 -10.90 14.69 1.48
N GLY A 98 -9.87 14.35 0.69
CA GLY A 98 -9.63 14.95 -0.61
C GLY A 98 -10.77 14.71 -1.59
N LEU A 99 -11.33 13.50 -1.61
CA LEU A 99 -12.47 13.14 -2.45
C LEU A 99 -13.79 13.77 -1.97
N TYR A 100 -14.06 13.78 -0.67
CA TYR A 100 -15.32 14.33 -0.13
C TYR A 100 -15.37 15.86 -0.13
N LYS A 101 -14.23 16.53 0.12
CA LYS A 101 -14.14 18.00 0.07
C LYS A 101 -13.80 18.53 -1.33
N GLU A 102 -13.72 17.65 -2.33
CA GLU A 102 -13.29 17.95 -3.70
C GLU A 102 -11.94 18.73 -3.78
N ASP A 103 -11.07 18.52 -2.78
CA ASP A 103 -9.76 19.15 -2.72
C ASP A 103 -8.75 18.34 -3.53
N MET A 104 -8.66 18.71 -4.81
CA MET A 104 -7.76 18.11 -5.79
C MET A 104 -6.28 18.24 -5.37
N GLY A 105 -5.90 19.22 -4.55
CA GLY A 105 -4.53 19.34 -4.03
C GLY A 105 -4.15 18.16 -3.15
N LYS A 106 -5.06 17.75 -2.24
CA LYS A 106 -4.86 16.57 -1.37
C LYS A 106 -4.82 15.28 -2.18
N VAL A 107 -5.74 15.10 -3.13
CA VAL A 107 -5.77 13.91 -4.00
C VAL A 107 -4.48 13.79 -4.81
N ARG A 108 -3.91 14.91 -5.29
CA ARG A 108 -2.62 14.92 -6.00
C ARG A 108 -1.46 14.47 -5.11
N ILE A 109 -1.40 14.94 -3.85
CA ILE A 109 -0.36 14.52 -2.89
C ILE A 109 -0.47 13.02 -2.64
N TRP A 110 -1.69 12.52 -2.40
CA TRP A 110 -1.94 11.11 -2.19
C TRP A 110 -1.47 10.25 -3.37
N LEU A 111 -1.78 10.68 -4.60
CA LEU A 111 -1.37 10.00 -5.84
C LEU A 111 0.15 9.92 -5.95
N LYS A 112 0.88 11.01 -5.70
CA LYS A 112 2.35 11.04 -5.76
C LYS A 112 2.96 10.08 -4.73
N VAL A 113 2.48 10.12 -3.49
CA VAL A 113 3.01 9.26 -2.42
C VAL A 113 2.71 7.80 -2.67
N ASN A 114 1.48 7.44 -3.02
CA ASN A 114 1.12 6.04 -3.28
C ASN A 114 1.80 5.47 -4.53
N MET A 115 2.02 6.30 -5.56
CA MET A 115 2.80 5.88 -6.72
C MET A 115 4.25 5.56 -6.35
N CYS A 116 4.90 6.40 -5.54
CA CYS A 116 6.24 6.10 -5.04
C CYS A 116 6.26 4.81 -4.21
N LEU A 117 5.31 4.66 -3.27
CA LEU A 117 5.19 3.46 -2.45
C LEU A 117 4.96 2.20 -3.28
N TYR A 118 4.16 2.28 -4.36
CA TYR A 118 3.93 1.18 -5.28
C TYR A 118 5.22 0.71 -5.95
N VAL A 119 6.07 1.64 -6.40
CA VAL A 119 7.38 1.31 -7.00
C VAL A 119 8.32 0.67 -5.97
N PHE A 120 8.40 1.22 -4.75
CA PHE A 120 9.20 0.63 -3.69
C PHE A 120 8.70 -0.76 -3.29
N ALA A 121 7.38 -0.97 -3.23
CA ALA A 121 6.79 -2.26 -2.95
C ALA A 121 7.16 -3.29 -4.02
N LEU A 122 7.09 -2.93 -5.31
CA LEU A 122 7.51 -3.80 -6.41
C LEU A 122 8.96 -4.27 -6.23
N VAL A 123 9.89 -3.34 -6.00
CA VAL A 123 11.30 -3.67 -5.75
C VAL A 123 11.44 -4.58 -4.52
N GLY A 124 10.78 -4.25 -3.41
CA GLY A 124 10.78 -5.07 -2.19
C GLY A 124 10.24 -6.49 -2.41
N SER A 125 9.21 -6.65 -3.25
CA SER A 125 8.66 -7.98 -3.55
C SER A 125 9.57 -8.86 -4.39
N ILE A 126 10.39 -8.28 -5.26
CA ILE A 126 11.42 -9.03 -6.00
C ILE A 126 12.44 -9.62 -5.01
N PHE A 127 12.91 -8.82 -4.05
CA PHE A 127 13.79 -9.30 -2.99
C PHE A 127 13.12 -10.38 -2.15
N ASN A 128 11.85 -10.20 -1.76
CA ASN A 128 11.11 -11.17 -0.95
C ASN A 128 11.00 -12.53 -1.66
N VAL A 129 10.57 -12.56 -2.92
CA VAL A 129 10.51 -13.79 -3.72
C VAL A 129 11.90 -14.41 -3.88
N GLY A 130 12.93 -13.59 -4.12
CA GLY A 130 14.32 -14.05 -4.14
C GLY A 130 14.71 -14.79 -2.86
N THR A 131 14.45 -14.21 -1.70
CA THR A 131 14.76 -14.85 -0.41
C THR A 131 14.00 -16.15 -0.18
N LEU A 132 12.75 -16.25 -0.64
CA LEU A 132 11.95 -17.48 -0.53
C LEU A 132 12.55 -18.63 -1.36
N ILE A 133 13.10 -18.32 -2.53
CA ILE A 133 13.80 -19.29 -3.39
C ILE A 133 15.11 -19.72 -2.73
N PHE A 134 15.91 -18.77 -2.23
CA PHE A 134 17.21 -19.07 -1.59
C PHE A 134 17.09 -19.84 -0.27
N THR A 135 15.99 -19.63 0.48
CA THR A 135 15.75 -20.32 1.75
C THR A 135 15.17 -21.73 1.58
N GLY A 136 15.03 -22.21 0.33
CA GLY A 136 14.62 -23.58 0.03
C GLY A 136 13.19 -23.90 0.44
N LYS A 137 12.29 -22.89 0.48
CA LYS A 137 10.88 -23.13 0.75
C LYS A 137 10.25 -23.95 -0.37
N GLU A 138 9.22 -24.71 -0.02
CA GLU A 138 8.46 -25.56 -0.95
C GLU A 138 8.06 -24.79 -2.22
N ALA A 139 8.30 -25.39 -3.39
CA ALA A 139 8.05 -24.75 -4.69
C ALA A 139 6.59 -24.30 -4.85
N VAL A 140 5.64 -25.07 -4.28
CA VAL A 140 4.21 -24.74 -4.27
C VAL A 140 3.94 -23.44 -3.50
N PHE A 141 4.61 -23.24 -2.36
CA PHE A 141 4.46 -22.02 -1.56
C PHE A 141 4.98 -20.79 -2.31
N VAL A 142 6.13 -20.93 -3.00
CA VAL A 142 6.70 -19.84 -3.80
C VAL A 142 5.77 -19.46 -4.96
N LEU A 143 5.22 -20.44 -5.67
CA LEU A 143 4.29 -20.20 -6.78
C LEU A 143 3.03 -19.46 -6.31
N VAL A 144 2.39 -19.93 -5.23
CA VAL A 144 1.19 -19.28 -4.66
C VAL A 144 1.50 -17.84 -4.26
N GLN A 145 2.67 -17.59 -3.66
CA GLN A 145 3.09 -16.24 -3.28
C GLN A 145 3.24 -15.32 -4.49
N ILE A 146 3.86 -15.79 -5.59
CA ILE A 146 4.01 -15.01 -6.82
C ILE A 146 2.65 -14.65 -7.41
N PHE A 147 1.73 -15.62 -7.53
CA PHE A 147 0.38 -15.37 -8.05
C PHE A 147 -0.39 -14.37 -7.18
N SER A 148 -0.31 -14.51 -5.86
CA SER A 148 -0.95 -13.59 -4.92
C SER A 148 -0.42 -12.17 -5.06
N LEU A 149 0.90 -12.00 -5.15
CA LEU A 149 1.54 -10.69 -5.34
C LEU A 149 1.11 -10.07 -6.67
N MET A 150 1.07 -10.84 -7.74
CA MET A 150 0.67 -10.35 -9.07
C MET A 150 -0.75 -9.76 -9.04
N ILE A 151 -1.71 -10.48 -8.47
CA ILE A 151 -3.11 -10.01 -8.32
C ILE A 151 -3.15 -8.74 -7.47
N GLN A 152 -2.42 -8.72 -6.35
CA GLN A 152 -2.38 -7.56 -5.46
C GLN A 152 -1.87 -6.30 -6.17
N TYR A 153 -0.82 -6.42 -6.97
CA TYR A 153 -0.28 -5.29 -7.74
C TYR A 153 -1.20 -4.83 -8.86
N LEU A 154 -1.85 -5.75 -9.57
CA LEU A 154 -2.85 -5.43 -10.59
C LEU A 154 -4.02 -4.62 -9.99
N VAL A 155 -4.52 -5.05 -8.84
CA VAL A 155 -5.59 -4.34 -8.12
C VAL A 155 -5.10 -2.97 -7.66
N ALA A 156 -3.91 -2.87 -7.05
CA ALA A 156 -3.35 -1.59 -6.62
C ALA A 156 -3.14 -0.61 -7.79
N PHE A 157 -2.67 -1.10 -8.94
CA PHE A 157 -2.52 -0.30 -10.16
C PHE A 157 -3.87 0.19 -10.70
N TYR A 158 -4.90 -0.68 -10.69
CA TYR A 158 -6.26 -0.29 -11.05
C TYR A 158 -6.80 0.82 -10.14
N PHE A 159 -6.59 0.73 -8.82
CA PHE A 159 -6.99 1.78 -7.88
C PHE A 159 -6.32 3.13 -8.20
N LEU A 160 -5.01 3.12 -8.49
CA LEU A 160 -4.28 4.32 -8.89
C LEU A 160 -4.84 4.94 -10.18
N LEU A 161 -5.16 4.11 -11.18
CA LEU A 161 -5.77 4.54 -12.43
C LEU A 161 -7.12 5.21 -12.23
N VAL A 162 -7.99 4.63 -11.40
CA VAL A 162 -9.33 5.16 -11.16
C VAL A 162 -9.25 6.52 -10.45
N ILE A 163 -8.40 6.65 -9.44
CA ILE A 163 -8.24 7.91 -8.70
C ILE A 163 -7.60 8.98 -9.59
N LYS A 164 -6.63 8.61 -10.43
CA LYS A 164 -6.08 9.52 -11.45
C LYS A 164 -7.17 9.96 -12.44
N SER A 165 -7.96 9.05 -12.97
CA SER A 165 -9.04 9.37 -13.91
C SER A 165 -10.04 10.36 -13.30
N HIS A 166 -10.44 10.13 -12.05
CA HIS A 166 -11.31 11.03 -11.30
C HIS A 166 -10.70 12.43 -11.14
N TYR A 167 -9.42 12.48 -10.76
CA TYR A 167 -8.67 13.73 -10.60
C TYR A 167 -8.64 14.55 -11.90
N VAL A 168 -8.27 13.92 -13.02
CA VAL A 168 -8.14 14.60 -14.31
C VAL A 168 -9.49 15.13 -14.80
N ASN A 169 -10.55 14.30 -14.73
CA ASN A 169 -11.89 14.69 -15.15
C ASN A 169 -12.40 15.93 -14.38
N LYS A 170 -12.20 15.97 -13.05
CA LYS A 170 -12.57 17.14 -12.24
C LYS A 170 -11.71 18.37 -12.54
N THR A 171 -10.41 18.22 -12.76
CA THR A 171 -9.57 19.37 -13.14
C THR A 171 -9.93 19.96 -14.50
N GLN A 172 -10.27 19.12 -15.49
CA GLN A 172 -10.70 19.58 -16.81
C GLN A 172 -12.05 20.30 -16.74
N ASN A 173 -13.00 19.79 -15.94
CA ASN A 173 -14.29 20.45 -15.72
C ASN A 173 -14.14 21.85 -15.09
N ILE A 174 -13.26 21.99 -14.08
CA ILE A 174 -12.96 23.29 -13.45
C ILE A 174 -12.35 24.27 -14.47
N GLN A 175 -11.48 23.80 -15.36
CA GLN A 175 -10.88 24.64 -16.40
C GLN A 175 -11.90 25.07 -17.46
N SER A 176 -12.84 24.20 -17.87
CA SER A 176 -13.88 24.56 -18.84
C SER A 176 -14.94 25.51 -18.30
N VAL A 177 -15.15 25.56 -16.98
CA VAL A 177 -16.09 26.51 -16.34
C VAL A 177 -15.46 27.89 -16.13
N ARG A 178 -14.11 27.96 -16.11
CA ARG A 178 -13.36 29.20 -15.89
C ARG A 178 -12.91 29.87 -17.20
N ALA A 179 -13.00 29.16 -18.33
CA ALA A 179 -12.79 29.69 -19.68
C ALA A 179 -14.08 30.30 -20.22
#